data_AF-A0A5P3XKH9-F1
#
_entry.id   AF-A0A5P3XKH9-F1
#
_cell.length_a   1.000
_cell.length_b   1.000
_cell.length_c   1.000
_cell.angle_alpha   90.00
_cell.angle_beta   90.00
_cell.angle_gamma   90.00
#
_symmetry.space_group_name_H-M   'P 1'
#
loop_
_entity.id
_entity.type
_entity.pdbx_description
1 polymer ?
#
loop_
_entity_poly.entity_id
_entity_poly.type
_entity_poly.pdbx_seq_one_letter_code
_entity_poly.pdbx_strand_id
1 'polypeptide(L)' 'MKIKASQSNINDIYNDMYYDFKIDNGLSPQEILSKNKSLRSIQKTMTLDENLILFKDAGFKIIDVFFKYNNFIGILAIK' A
#
# COMPACT_ATOMS: atom_id res chain seq x y z
N MET A 1 4.30 -1.79 3.91
CA MET A 1 3.71 -0.47 3.60
C MET A 1 2.69 -0.62 2.48
N LYS A 2 1.50 0.00 2.56
CA LYS A 2 0.52 0.00 1.46
C LYS A 2 0.82 1.13 0.47
N ILE A 3 0.81 0.85 -0.82
CA ILE A 3 1.03 1.78 -1.92
C ILE A 3 -0.17 1.83 -2.87
N LYS A 4 -0.25 2.91 -3.65
CA LYS A 4 -1.17 3.01 -4.80
C LYS A 4 -0.46 2.48 -6.05
N ALA A 5 -1.11 1.62 -6.82
CA ALA A 5 -0.55 1.21 -8.11
C ALA A 5 -0.61 2.38 -9.11
N SER A 6 0.37 2.46 -10.01
CA SER A 6 0.47 3.56 -10.97
C SER A 6 -0.68 3.59 -11.98
N GLN A 7 -1.25 2.43 -12.29
CA GLN A 7 -2.41 2.29 -13.18
C GLN A 7 -3.68 2.08 -12.35
N SER A 8 -4.76 2.81 -12.67
CA SER A 8 -6.02 2.78 -11.92
C SER A 8 -6.68 1.41 -11.94
N ASN A 9 -6.75 0.76 -13.11
CA ASN A 9 -7.32 -0.58 -13.26
C ASN A 9 -6.58 -1.62 -12.39
N ILE A 10 -5.24 -1.59 -12.35
CA ILE A 10 -4.44 -2.48 -11.52
C ILE A 10 -4.64 -2.15 -10.04
N ASN A 11 -4.73 -0.87 -9.69
CA ASN A 11 -5.01 -0.45 -8.32
C ASN A 11 -6.34 -0.99 -7.81
N ASP A 12 -7.38 -0.97 -8.64
CA ASP A 12 -8.71 -1.45 -8.28
C ASP A 12 -8.69 -2.96 -8.05
N ILE A 13 -8.07 -3.73 -8.98
CA ILE A 13 -7.87 -5.18 -8.82
C ILE A 13 -7.14 -5.50 -7.49
N TYR A 14 -6.05 -4.79 -7.16
CA TYR A 14 -5.34 -5.01 -5.89
C TYR A 14 -6.14 -4.63 -4.65
N ASN A 15 -7.06 -3.67 -4.75
CA ASN A 15 -7.96 -3.37 -3.65
C ASN A 15 -9.01 -4.47 -3.48
N ASP A 16 -9.56 -4.99 -4.57
CA ASP A 16 -10.52 -6.10 -4.55
C ASP A 16 -9.89 -7.36 -3.94
N MET A 17 -8.70 -7.76 -4.40
CA MET A 17 -7.96 -8.88 -3.80
C MET A 17 -7.67 -8.68 -2.30
N TYR A 18 -7.48 -7.43 -1.85
CA TYR A 18 -7.28 -7.13 -0.43
C TYR A 18 -8.59 -7.16 0.37
N TYR A 19 -9.73 -6.85 -0.26
CA TYR A 19 -11.04 -7.03 0.35
C TYR A 19 -11.36 -8.51 0.53
N ASP A 20 -11.15 -9.31 -0.51
CA ASP A 20 -11.36 -10.77 -0.46
C ASP A 20 -10.49 -11.39 0.64
N PHE A 21 -9.20 -11.05 0.70
CA PHE A 21 -8.32 -11.47 1.79
C PHE A 21 -8.88 -11.15 3.17
N LYS A 22 -9.47 -9.97 3.40
CA LYS A 22 -10.05 -9.63 4.70
C LYS A 22 -11.29 -10.45 5.03
N ILE A 23 -12.14 -10.68 4.03
CA ILE A 23 -13.35 -11.50 4.17
C ILE A 23 -12.96 -12.94 4.53
N ASP A 24 -11.96 -13.49 3.83
CA ASP A 24 -11.43 -14.84 4.09
C ASP A 24 -10.82 -14.97 5.50
N ASN A 25 -10.34 -13.85 6.08
CA ASN A 25 -9.85 -13.78 7.45
C ASN A 25 -10.96 -13.48 8.49
N GLY A 26 -12.23 -13.57 8.10
CA GLY A 26 -13.38 -13.47 9.01
C GLY A 26 -13.86 -12.05 9.32
N LEU A 27 -13.37 -11.03 8.61
CA LEU A 27 -13.88 -9.67 8.77
C LEU A 27 -15.19 -9.48 8.02
N SER A 28 -16.19 -8.93 8.68
CA SER A 28 -17.46 -8.57 8.04
C SER A 28 -17.30 -7.38 7.09
N PRO A 29 -18.10 -7.29 6.02
CA PRO A 29 -18.11 -6.12 5.14
C PRO A 29 -18.29 -4.78 5.88
N GLN A 30 -19.09 -4.77 6.95
CA GLN A 30 -19.33 -3.59 7.77
C GLN A 30 -18.07 -3.13 8.51
N GLU A 31 -17.32 -4.06 9.10
CA GLU A 31 -16.04 -3.76 9.78
C GLU A 31 -15.00 -3.22 8.79
N ILE A 32 -14.92 -3.86 7.61
CA ILE A 32 -14.04 -3.44 6.52
C ILE A 32 -14.37 -2.00 6.09
N LEU A 33 -15.66 -1.71 5.86
CA LEU A 33 -16.12 -0.39 5.44
C LEU A 33 -15.92 0.68 6.52
N SER A 34 -16.24 0.35 7.78
CA SER A 34 -16.06 1.25 8.93
C SER A 34 -14.58 1.64 9.09
N LYS A 35 -13.68 0.66 9.05
CA LYS A 35 -12.23 0.88 9.14
C LYS A 35 -11.67 1.66 7.95
N ASN A 36 -12.17 1.39 6.74
CA ASN A 36 -11.78 2.19 5.58
C ASN A 36 -12.26 3.63 5.68
N LYS A 37 -13.47 3.88 6.18
CA LYS A 37 -13.99 5.25 6.38
C LYS A 37 -13.15 6.01 7.39
N SER A 38 -12.78 5.39 8.52
CA SER A 38 -11.95 6.06 9.54
C SER A 38 -10.54 6.38 9.05
N LEU A 39 -9.98 5.59 8.13
CA LEU A 39 -8.64 5.81 7.59
C LEU A 39 -8.59 6.72 6.35
N ARG A 40 -9.69 6.90 5.61
CA ARG A 40 -9.72 7.67 4.34
C ARG A 40 -9.21 9.10 4.48
N SER A 41 -9.50 9.78 5.60
CA SER A 41 -9.08 11.16 5.83
C SER A 41 -7.63 11.30 6.29
N ILE A 42 -6.99 10.19 6.68
CA ILE A 42 -5.69 10.19 7.40
C ILE A 42 -4.61 9.44 6.60
N GLN A 43 -4.99 8.40 5.86
CA GLN A 43 -4.07 7.52 5.17
C GLN A 43 -3.78 8.03 3.75
N LYS A 44 -2.72 8.82 3.59
CA LYS A 44 -2.17 9.15 2.28
C LYS A 44 -1.36 7.96 1.75
N THR A 45 -1.85 7.29 0.71
CA THR A 45 -1.10 6.24 0.00
C THR A 45 -0.33 6.82 -1.18
N MET A 46 0.99 6.68 -1.17
CA MET A 46 1.89 7.07 -2.25
C MET A 46 2.13 5.92 -3.23
N THR A 47 2.54 6.23 -4.45
CA THR A 47 3.07 5.24 -5.41
C THR A 47 4.45 4.75 -4.96
N LEU A 48 4.94 3.67 -5.57
CA LEU A 48 6.31 3.22 -5.31
C LEU A 48 7.33 4.31 -5.66
N ASP A 49 7.17 4.96 -6.82
CA ASP A 49 8.11 5.98 -7.29
C ASP A 49 8.17 7.20 -6.37
N GLU A 50 7.00 7.67 -5.88
CA GLU A 50 6.92 8.73 -4.88
C GLU A 50 7.67 8.36 -3.59
N ASN A 51 7.53 7.11 -3.13
CA ASN A 51 8.28 6.63 -1.97
C ASN A 51 9.79 6.58 -2.25
N LEU A 52 10.21 6.09 -3.41
CA LEU A 52 11.62 6.02 -3.79
C LEU A 52 12.27 7.41 -3.85
N ILE A 53 11.55 8.40 -4.39
CA ILE A 53 11.98 9.81 -4.39
C ILE A 53 12.14 10.30 -2.95
N LEU A 54 11.13 10.07 -2.09
CA LEU A 54 11.18 10.47 -0.69
C LEU A 54 12.40 9.89 0.06
N PHE A 55 12.73 8.61 -0.15
CA PHE A 55 13.91 8.00 0.46
C PHE A 55 15.21 8.60 -0.08
N LYS A 56 15.30 8.89 -1.38
CA LYS A 56 16.46 9.55 -1.97
C LYS A 56 16.64 10.96 -1.38
N ASP A 57 15.56 11.73 -1.28
CA ASP A 57 15.56 13.08 -0.72
C ASP A 57 15.94 13.09 0.77
N ALA A 58 15.57 12.03 1.51
CA ALA A 58 16.00 11.81 2.89
C ALA A 58 17.48 11.39 3.02
N GLY A 59 18.18 11.15 1.91
CA GLY A 59 19.61 10.83 1.85
C GLY A 59 19.95 9.35 1.90
N PHE A 60 18.98 8.44 1.66
CA PHE A 60 19.28 7.01 1.51
C PHE A 60 19.91 6.73 0.15
N LYS A 61 21.00 5.96 0.13
CA LYS A 61 21.79 5.68 -1.09
C LYS A 61 21.42 4.38 -1.76
N ILE A 62 21.06 3.38 -0.96
CA ILE A 62 20.67 2.06 -1.45
C ILE A 62 19.24 1.83 -1.01
N ILE A 63 18.34 1.65 -1.98
CA ILE A 63 16.93 1.43 -1.73
C ILE A 63 16.51 0.23 -2.59
N ASP A 64 15.94 -0.78 -1.97
CA ASP A 64 15.46 -1.97 -2.67
C ASP A 64 14.10 -2.43 -2.13
N VAL A 65 13.30 -3.04 -3.01
CA VAL A 65 12.00 -3.61 -2.67
C VAL A 65 12.19 -5.11 -2.48
N PHE A 66 12.41 -5.54 -1.23
CA PHE A 66 12.62 -6.95 -0.91
C PHE A 66 11.31 -7.78 -0.88
N PHE A 67 10.16 -7.11 -0.83
CA PHE A 67 8.86 -7.76 -0.81
C PHE A 67 7.80 -6.95 -1.54
N LYS A 68 6.98 -7.63 -2.35
CA LYS A 68 5.79 -7.04 -2.96
C LYS A 68 4.66 -8.08 -3.03
N TYR A 69 3.51 -7.71 -2.49
CA TYR A 69 2.27 -8.47 -2.57
C TYR A 69 1.11 -7.51 -2.84
N ASN A 70 0.60 -7.51 -4.06
CA ASN A 70 -0.43 -6.57 -4.53
C ASN A 70 -0.03 -5.11 -4.25
N ASN A 71 -0.84 -4.41 -3.47
CA ASN A 71 -0.66 -3.04 -3.01
C ASN A 71 0.22 -2.94 -1.75
N PHE A 72 0.83 -4.01 -1.25
CA PHE A 72 1.74 -3.99 -0.11
C PHE A 72 3.18 -4.24 -0.55
N ILE A 73 4.10 -3.42 -0.05
CA ILE A 73 5.54 -3.57 -0.30
C ILE A 73 6.34 -3.49 1.00
N GLY A 74 7.46 -4.21 1.01
CA GLY A 74 8.55 -4.05 1.96
C GLY A 74 9.72 -3.36 1.25
N ILE A 75 10.21 -2.27 1.83
CA ILE A 75 11.37 -1.53 1.31
C ILE A 75 12.49 -1.64 2.33
N LEU A 76 13.70 -1.93 1.85
CA LEU A 76 14.94 -1.81 2.59
C LEU A 76 15.66 -0.56 2.09
N ALA A 77 16.00 0.35 3.00
CA ALA A 77 16.74 1.57 2.69
C ALA A 77 17.98 1.68 3.59
N ILE A 78 19.16 1.84 2.98
CA ILE A 78 20.46 1.95 3.65
C ILE A 78 21.09 3.30 3.27
N LYS A 79 21.62 4.00 4.28
CA LYS A 79 22.20 5.33 4.17
C LYS A 79 23.68 5.30 3.81
#